data_AF-A0A9W9YEU3-F1
#
_entry.id   AF-A0A9W9YEU3-F1
#
_cell.length_a   1.000
_cell.length_b   1.000
_cell.length_c   1.000
_cell.angle_alpha   90.00
_cell.angle_beta   90.00
_cell.angle_gamma   90.00
#
_symmetry.space_group_name_H-M   'P 1'
#
loop_
_entity.id
_entity.type
_entity.pdbx_description
1 polymer ?
#
loop_
_entity_poly.entity_id
_entity_poly.type
_entity_poly.pdbx_seq_one_letter_code
_entity_poly.pdbx_strand_id
1 'polypeptide(L)'
;MAGQYPGYGGYSATPGASHPYGAQQPPQQGYGATPGYAPQMGYPSPGGGYPGSYGGPAGPPPGANPTLWNWFITVDRDRSGEITADELQQALVNGNWSQFNGETCRLMIGIFDHDQSGTISFQEFQQLWQYIQQWKGAFDRYDSDRSGAIEGQELHRAFAEMGFNVSPNFIGLVVARFDRLARQSLKLDSFIQCCVMLRGLTDAFRARDANQNGNITINYEDFMCMVLLNKP
;
A
#
# COMPACT_ATOMS: atom_id res chain seq x y z
N MET A 1 37.27 -12.26 27.42
CA MET A 1 38.31 -12.44 26.38
C MET A 1 37.62 -12.20 25.04
N ALA A 2 37.67 -10.96 24.52
CA ALA A 2 38.56 -10.47 23.44
C ALA A 2 38.20 -11.10 22.07
N GLY A 3 37.98 -10.40 20.95
CA GLY A 3 38.19 -8.98 20.59
C GLY A 3 37.09 -8.47 19.62
N GLN A 4 36.86 -7.17 19.46
CA GLN A 4 37.72 -6.04 19.05
C GLN A 4 37.71 -5.85 17.51
N TYR A 5 36.81 -4.97 17.06
CA TYR A 5 36.75 -4.44 15.70
C TYR A 5 37.69 -3.21 15.58
N PRO A 6 38.42 -3.02 14.46
CA PRO A 6 39.24 -1.84 14.25
C PRO A 6 38.42 -0.66 13.72
N GLY A 7 38.65 0.50 14.33
CA GLY A 7 38.15 1.79 13.89
C GLY A 7 38.99 2.43 12.79
N TYR A 8 38.40 3.43 12.15
CA TYR A 8 39.10 4.39 11.29
C TYR A 8 38.89 5.81 11.84
N GLY A 9 39.98 6.44 12.26
CA GLY A 9 40.13 7.91 12.24
C GLY A 9 40.18 8.39 10.78
N GLY A 10 39.84 9.62 10.43
CA GLY A 10 40.17 10.86 11.11
C GLY A 10 41.14 11.61 10.20
N TYR A 11 40.62 12.51 9.36
CA TYR A 11 41.40 13.55 8.68
C TYR A 11 40.59 14.84 8.62
N SER A 12 41.12 15.84 9.32
CA SER A 12 40.82 17.26 9.23
C SER A 12 41.65 17.89 8.09
N ALA A 13 41.10 18.90 7.41
CA ALA A 13 41.80 20.11 6.97
C ALA A 13 40.85 21.11 6.28
N THR A 14 40.70 22.28 6.90
CA THR A 14 40.35 23.57 6.29
C THR A 14 41.54 24.13 5.49
N PRO A 15 41.31 25.01 4.50
CA PRO A 15 41.41 26.48 4.71
C PRO A 15 40.29 27.23 3.94
N GLY A 16 39.82 28.44 4.21
CA GLY A 16 40.46 29.66 4.69
C GLY A 16 39.98 30.83 3.80
N ALA A 17 39.04 31.63 4.33
CA ALA A 17 38.70 33.04 4.08
C ALA A 17 38.63 33.65 2.65
N SER A 18 37.49 34.27 2.31
CA SER A 18 37.36 35.73 2.07
C SER A 18 35.95 36.15 1.57
N HIS A 19 35.31 37.05 2.31
CA HIS A 19 34.30 38.05 1.87
C HIS A 19 35.02 39.44 1.98
N PRO A 20 34.45 40.63 1.61
CA PRO A 20 33.09 40.96 1.15
C PRO A 20 33.01 41.99 -0.02
N TYR A 21 31.85 42.11 -0.66
CA TYR A 21 31.25 43.33 -1.28
C TYR A 21 29.79 42.94 -1.58
N GLY A 22 28.72 43.70 -1.42
CA GLY A 22 28.49 45.13 -1.23
C GLY A 22 27.14 45.45 -1.89
N ALA A 23 26.13 45.75 -1.07
CA ALA A 23 24.88 46.51 -1.27
C ALA A 23 24.18 46.62 -2.66
N GLN A 24 22.85 46.45 -2.68
CA GLN A 24 21.87 47.57 -2.79
C GLN A 24 20.43 47.07 -3.02
N GLN A 25 19.53 47.44 -2.10
CA GLN A 25 18.07 47.48 -2.29
C GLN A 25 17.66 48.83 -2.88
N PRO A 26 16.60 48.91 -3.69
CA PRO A 26 15.86 50.15 -3.91
C PRO A 26 14.60 50.27 -3.02
N PRO A 27 14.07 51.49 -2.81
CA PRO A 27 13.36 51.87 -1.60
C PRO A 27 11.83 51.89 -1.72
N GLN A 28 11.17 51.74 -0.56
CA GLN A 28 9.78 52.08 -0.32
C GLN A 28 9.53 53.59 -0.46
N GLN A 29 8.43 53.95 -1.14
CA GLN A 29 7.79 55.26 -1.03
C GLN A 29 6.51 55.13 -0.20
N GLY A 30 6.44 55.91 0.87
CA GLY A 30 5.26 56.12 1.68
C GLY A 30 4.56 57.44 1.33
N TYR A 31 3.23 57.40 1.34
CA TYR A 31 2.25 58.48 1.52
C TYR A 31 1.02 57.73 2.06
N GLY A 32 0.30 58.08 3.13
CA GLY A 32 0.11 59.30 3.89
C GLY A 32 -1.38 59.35 4.27
N ALA A 33 -1.68 59.68 5.53
CA ALA A 33 -2.98 60.09 6.11
C ALA A 33 -4.06 59.04 6.45
N THR A 34 -4.29 58.89 7.76
CA THR A 34 -5.58 58.61 8.43
C THR A 34 -6.35 59.93 8.63
N PRO A 35 -7.69 59.90 8.68
CA PRO A 35 -8.42 59.81 9.97
C PRO A 35 -9.62 58.84 9.87
N GLY A 36 -9.88 57.95 10.82
CA GLY A 36 -10.32 58.27 12.19
C GLY A 36 -11.85 58.22 12.29
N TYR A 37 -12.44 57.04 12.53
CA TYR A 37 -13.75 56.87 13.19
C TYR A 37 -13.80 55.53 13.91
N ALA A 38 -14.25 55.56 15.16
CA ALA A 38 -14.34 54.44 16.10
C ALA A 38 -15.77 53.81 16.08
N PRO A 39 -16.08 52.79 16.90
CA PRO A 39 -16.58 51.49 16.46
C PRO A 39 -18.10 51.33 16.61
N GLN A 40 -18.73 50.46 15.81
CA GLN A 40 -20.14 50.13 16.02
C GLN A 40 -20.45 48.63 15.83
N MET A 41 -20.76 48.03 16.97
CA MET A 41 -21.74 46.98 17.27
C MET A 41 -21.97 45.84 16.29
N GLY A 42 -21.77 44.63 16.82
CA GLY A 42 -22.12 43.37 16.19
C GLY A 42 -23.61 43.21 15.92
N TYR A 43 -23.89 42.46 14.87
CA TYR A 43 -25.16 41.83 14.60
C TYR A 43 -24.94 40.32 14.39
N PRO A 44 -25.82 39.47 14.94
CA PRO A 44 -25.73 38.03 14.76
C PRO A 44 -26.20 37.64 13.36
N SER A 45 -25.45 36.77 12.67
CA SER A 45 -25.96 36.13 11.45
C SER A 45 -26.99 35.07 11.83
N PRO A 46 -28.23 35.13 11.32
CA PRO A 46 -29.24 34.11 11.58
C PRO A 46 -28.94 32.84 10.80
N GLY A 47 -29.01 31.71 11.50
CA GLY A 47 -29.13 30.40 10.87
C GLY A 47 -30.37 30.36 9.97
N GLY A 48 -30.16 29.99 8.71
CA GLY A 48 -31.19 29.69 7.74
C GLY A 48 -30.83 28.38 7.05
N GLY A 49 -31.48 27.29 7.47
CA GLY A 49 -31.41 26.02 6.78
C GLY A 49 -32.02 26.14 5.38
N TYR A 50 -31.29 25.66 4.39
CA TYR A 50 -31.82 25.43 3.05
C TYR A 50 -31.97 23.92 2.83
N PRO A 51 -33.18 23.42 2.49
CA PRO A 51 -33.37 22.04 2.09
C PRO A 51 -33.07 21.91 0.59
N GLY A 52 -32.18 20.97 0.25
CA GLY A 52 -32.04 20.43 -1.11
C GLY A 52 -31.22 21.25 -2.10
N SER A 53 -29.94 20.90 -2.27
CA SER A 53 -29.24 21.06 -3.55
C SER A 53 -28.15 20.00 -3.69
N TYR A 54 -28.33 19.18 -4.71
CA TYR A 54 -27.49 18.11 -5.23
C TYR A 54 -25.96 18.36 -5.21
N GLY A 55 -25.22 17.38 -4.69
CA GLY A 55 -24.12 16.73 -5.41
C GLY A 55 -22.77 17.44 -5.50
N GLY A 56 -22.23 17.95 -4.38
CA GLY A 56 -20.78 18.19 -4.26
C GLY A 56 -20.08 16.96 -3.68
N PRO A 57 -18.81 16.66 -4.03
CA PRO A 57 -18.08 15.57 -3.39
C PRO A 57 -18.08 15.81 -1.88
N ALA A 58 -18.52 14.82 -1.11
CA ALA A 58 -18.43 14.88 0.34
C ALA A 58 -16.97 15.16 0.70
N GLY A 59 -16.75 16.15 1.57
CA GLY A 59 -15.42 16.39 2.14
C GLY A 59 -14.95 15.15 2.91
N PRO A 60 -13.63 15.01 3.15
CA PRO A 60 -13.12 13.89 3.93
C PRO A 60 -13.87 13.79 5.26
N PRO A 61 -14.28 12.58 5.69
CA PRO A 61 -14.88 12.38 6.99
C PRO A 61 -14.01 12.97 8.10
N PRO A 62 -14.58 13.47 9.21
CA PRO A 62 -13.80 14.01 10.32
C PRO A 62 -12.75 13.00 10.81
N GLY A 63 -11.47 13.36 10.78
CA GLY A 63 -10.35 12.48 11.15
C GLY A 63 -9.78 11.61 10.02
N ALA A 64 -10.37 11.65 8.83
CA ALA A 64 -9.86 10.95 7.66
C ALA A 64 -8.58 11.61 7.09
N ASN A 65 -7.67 10.80 6.57
CA ASN A 65 -6.52 11.30 5.83
C ASN A 65 -6.99 11.87 4.47
N PRO A 66 -6.73 13.16 4.17
CA PRO A 66 -7.25 13.81 2.97
C PRO A 66 -6.73 13.19 1.65
N THR A 67 -5.49 12.70 1.64
CA THR A 67 -4.90 12.06 0.46
C THR A 67 -5.57 10.72 0.16
N LEU A 68 -5.82 9.93 1.21
CA LEU A 68 -6.55 8.66 1.13
C LEU A 68 -7.99 8.88 0.68
N TRP A 69 -8.65 9.91 1.19
CA TRP A 69 -10.01 10.28 0.77
C TRP A 69 -10.09 10.67 -0.71
N ASN A 70 -9.13 11.46 -1.19
CA ASN A 70 -9.06 11.82 -2.61
C ASN A 70 -8.84 10.59 -3.48
N TRP A 71 -8.00 9.64 -3.03
CA TRP A 71 -7.80 8.39 -3.76
C TRP A 71 -9.06 7.53 -3.75
N PHE A 72 -9.75 7.42 -2.61
CA PHE A 72 -11.05 6.75 -2.50
C PHE A 72 -12.06 7.29 -3.51
N ILE A 73 -12.27 8.62 -3.55
CA ILE A 73 -13.18 9.26 -4.53
C ILE A 73 -12.74 9.02 -5.98
N THR A 74 -11.44 8.85 -6.22
CA THR A 74 -10.92 8.57 -7.57
C THR A 74 -11.23 7.12 -8.00
N VAL A 75 -11.29 6.19 -7.04
CA VAL A 75 -11.58 4.78 -7.27
C VAL A 75 -13.09 4.55 -7.37
N ASP A 76 -13.86 5.13 -6.45
CA ASP A 76 -15.33 5.12 -6.41
C ASP A 76 -15.89 5.99 -7.56
N ARG A 77 -16.09 5.35 -8.72
CA ARG A 77 -16.41 6.03 -9.98
C ARG A 77 -17.86 6.43 -10.05
N ASP A 78 -18.73 5.57 -9.53
CA ASP A 78 -20.17 5.82 -9.49
C ASP A 78 -20.59 6.70 -8.30
N ARG A 79 -19.66 6.96 -7.36
CA ARG A 79 -19.87 7.76 -6.14
C ARG A 79 -20.93 7.16 -5.23
N SER A 80 -20.99 5.83 -5.20
CA SER A 80 -21.86 5.09 -4.30
C SER A 80 -21.44 5.23 -2.83
N GLY A 81 -20.17 5.58 -2.57
CA GLY A 81 -19.57 5.58 -1.24
C GLY A 81 -18.99 4.23 -0.83
N GLU A 82 -18.99 3.26 -1.74
CA GLU A 82 -18.44 1.92 -1.59
C GLU A 82 -17.59 1.59 -2.82
N ILE A 83 -16.51 0.83 -2.65
CA ILE A 83 -15.64 0.42 -3.77
C ILE A 83 -15.91 -1.04 -4.11
N THR A 84 -16.28 -1.29 -5.36
CA THR A 84 -16.42 -2.63 -5.91
C THR A 84 -15.08 -3.23 -6.38
N ALA A 85 -15.03 -4.55 -6.57
CA ALA A 85 -13.85 -5.22 -7.13
C ALA A 85 -13.45 -4.67 -8.50
N ASP A 86 -14.44 -4.33 -9.33
CA ASP A 86 -14.23 -3.82 -10.69
C ASP A 86 -13.69 -2.39 -10.66
N GLU A 87 -14.16 -1.55 -9.74
CA GLU A 87 -13.62 -0.20 -9.54
C GLU A 87 -12.20 -0.22 -9.02
N LEU A 88 -11.91 -1.07 -8.03
CA LEU A 88 -10.55 -1.29 -7.53
C LEU A 88 -9.62 -1.75 -8.64
N GLN A 89 -10.07 -2.73 -9.46
CA GLN A 89 -9.32 -3.22 -10.61
C GLN A 89 -9.00 -2.08 -11.59
N GLN A 90 -9.99 -1.27 -11.95
CA GLN A 90 -9.83 -0.17 -12.90
C GLN A 90 -8.89 0.91 -12.35
N ALA A 91 -8.99 1.24 -11.06
CA ALA A 91 -8.14 2.26 -10.44
C ALA A 91 -6.67 1.81 -10.40
N LEU A 92 -6.40 0.55 -10.09
CA LEU A 92 -5.05 -0.02 -10.10
C LEU A 92 -4.47 -0.08 -11.52
N VAL A 93 -5.30 -0.30 -12.53
CA VAL A 93 -4.89 -0.27 -13.95
C VAL A 93 -4.46 1.12 -14.41
N ASN A 94 -5.12 2.18 -13.94
CA ASN A 94 -4.83 3.57 -14.36
C ASN A 94 -3.54 4.16 -13.75
N GLY A 95 -2.89 3.48 -12.79
CA GLY A 95 -1.68 3.93 -12.10
C GLY A 95 -0.34 3.46 -12.71
N ASN A 96 -0.35 2.83 -13.89
CA ASN A 96 0.76 2.23 -14.65
C ASN A 96 1.03 0.71 -14.47
N TRP A 97 0.11 -0.11 -13.93
CA TRP A 97 0.44 -1.53 -13.70
C TRP A 97 -0.62 -2.48 -14.27
N SER A 98 -0.49 -2.70 -15.58
CA SER A 98 -1.16 -3.62 -16.50
C SER A 98 -2.17 -4.62 -15.90
N GLN A 99 -3.40 -4.62 -16.44
CA GLN A 99 -4.50 -5.56 -16.17
C GLN A 99 -4.39 -6.31 -14.83
N PHE A 100 -4.55 -5.56 -13.73
CA PHE A 100 -4.62 -6.15 -12.40
C PHE A 100 -5.67 -7.26 -12.39
N ASN A 101 -5.32 -8.44 -11.88
CA ASN A 101 -6.23 -9.57 -11.88
C ASN A 101 -7.47 -9.29 -11.01
N GLY A 102 -8.67 -9.39 -11.61
CA GLY A 102 -9.92 -9.20 -10.88
C GLY A 102 -10.13 -10.22 -9.76
N GLU A 103 -9.52 -11.40 -9.87
CA GLU A 103 -9.51 -12.38 -8.78
C GLU A 103 -8.66 -11.89 -7.60
N THR A 104 -7.53 -11.26 -7.87
CA THR A 104 -6.70 -10.65 -6.82
C THR A 104 -7.45 -9.47 -6.18
N CYS A 105 -8.20 -8.68 -6.95
CA CYS A 105 -9.06 -7.63 -6.40
C CYS A 105 -10.14 -8.20 -5.48
N ARG A 106 -10.84 -9.27 -5.90
CA ARG A 106 -11.84 -9.94 -5.05
C ARG A 106 -11.24 -10.50 -3.77
N LEU A 107 -10.08 -11.16 -3.87
CA LEU A 107 -9.33 -11.66 -2.72
C LEU A 107 -8.97 -10.51 -1.78
N MET A 108 -8.45 -9.40 -2.30
CA MET A 108 -8.13 -8.22 -1.50
C MET A 108 -9.36 -7.65 -0.79
N ILE A 109 -10.50 -7.58 -1.48
CA ILE A 109 -11.77 -7.14 -0.87
C ILE A 109 -12.16 -8.12 0.24
N GLY A 110 -12.18 -9.43 -0.02
CA GLY A 110 -12.57 -10.43 0.97
C GLY A 110 -11.71 -10.46 2.24
N ILE A 111 -10.47 -9.98 2.20
CA ILE A 111 -9.61 -9.85 3.40
C ILE A 111 -10.09 -8.71 4.31
N PHE A 112 -10.64 -7.63 3.74
CA PHE A 112 -10.95 -6.38 4.45
C PHE A 112 -12.44 -6.03 4.51
N ASP A 113 -13.29 -6.75 3.78
CA ASP A 113 -14.75 -6.67 3.82
C ASP A 113 -15.26 -7.36 5.10
N HIS A 114 -15.37 -6.58 6.18
CA HIS A 114 -15.76 -7.11 7.49
C HIS A 114 -17.27 -7.31 7.59
N ASP A 115 -18.04 -6.54 6.84
CA ASP A 115 -19.50 -6.59 6.83
C ASP A 115 -20.08 -7.54 5.78
N GLN A 116 -19.23 -8.17 4.96
CA GLN A 116 -19.59 -9.10 3.89
C GLN A 116 -20.51 -8.48 2.85
N SER A 117 -20.39 -7.16 2.65
CA SER A 117 -21.14 -6.42 1.63
C SER A 117 -20.72 -6.81 0.21
N GLY A 118 -19.52 -7.40 0.04
CA GLY A 118 -18.88 -7.61 -1.25
C GLY A 118 -18.23 -6.34 -1.81
N THR A 119 -18.17 -5.27 -1.01
CA THR A 119 -17.63 -3.96 -1.36
C THR A 119 -16.69 -3.46 -0.26
N ILE A 120 -16.05 -2.32 -0.47
CA ILE A 120 -15.14 -1.70 0.50
C ILE A 120 -15.62 -0.30 0.84
N SER A 121 -16.00 -0.11 2.09
CA SER A 121 -16.27 1.22 2.65
C SER A 121 -14.98 2.03 2.79
N PHE A 122 -15.07 3.35 2.98
CA PHE A 122 -13.87 4.18 3.20
C PHE A 122 -13.04 3.73 4.43
N GLN A 123 -13.69 3.22 5.48
CA GLN A 123 -12.98 2.76 6.68
C GLN A 123 -12.13 1.52 6.40
N GLU A 124 -12.65 0.58 5.61
CA GLU A 124 -11.93 -0.62 5.17
C GLU A 124 -10.87 -0.27 4.12
N PHE A 125 -11.19 0.72 3.27
CA PHE A 125 -10.28 1.22 2.25
C PHE A 125 -8.96 1.73 2.84
N GLN A 126 -9.00 2.37 4.01
CA GLN A 126 -7.78 2.83 4.69
C GLN A 126 -6.83 1.67 5.02
N GLN A 127 -7.37 0.51 5.44
CA GLN A 127 -6.59 -0.68 5.76
C GLN A 127 -6.08 -1.36 4.50
N LEU A 128 -6.96 -1.52 3.50
CA LEU A 128 -6.61 -2.05 2.19
C LEU A 128 -5.48 -1.25 1.53
N TRP A 129 -5.54 0.08 1.58
CA TRP A 129 -4.50 0.94 1.03
C TRP A 129 -3.15 0.73 1.71
N GLN A 130 -3.13 0.69 3.05
CA GLN A 130 -1.89 0.42 3.79
C GLN A 130 -1.32 -0.95 3.43
N TYR A 131 -2.18 -1.96 3.26
CA TYR A 131 -1.80 -3.29 2.82
C TYR A 131 -1.17 -3.28 1.42
N ILE A 132 -1.81 -2.61 0.45
CA ILE A 132 -1.26 -2.45 -0.90
C ILE A 132 0.10 -1.74 -0.88
N GLN A 133 0.25 -0.68 -0.08
CA GLN A 133 1.53 0.03 0.04
C GLN A 133 2.64 -0.82 0.64
N GLN A 134 2.33 -1.65 1.65
CA GLN A 134 3.30 -2.60 2.21
C GLN A 134 3.74 -3.63 1.17
N TRP A 135 2.80 -4.21 0.42
CA TRP A 135 3.13 -5.14 -0.66
C TRP A 135 3.91 -4.49 -1.79
N LYS A 136 3.58 -3.26 -2.16
CA LYS A 136 4.35 -2.49 -3.13
C LYS A 136 5.78 -2.25 -2.64
N GLY A 137 5.97 -1.86 -1.39
CA GLY A 137 7.30 -1.68 -0.80
C GLY A 137 8.11 -2.98 -0.72
N ALA A 138 7.46 -4.12 -0.49
CA ALA A 138 8.09 -5.43 -0.56
C ALA A 138 8.45 -5.81 -2.00
N PHE A 139 7.53 -5.60 -2.94
CA PHE A 139 7.75 -5.86 -4.36
C PHE A 139 8.92 -5.05 -4.91
N ASP A 140 8.95 -3.74 -4.66
CA ASP A 140 10.03 -2.82 -5.08
C ASP A 140 11.39 -3.20 -4.45
N ARG A 141 11.40 -3.94 -3.33
CA ARG A 141 12.62 -4.45 -2.70
C ARG A 141 13.12 -5.73 -3.36
N TYR A 142 12.21 -6.60 -3.79
CA TYR A 142 12.55 -7.89 -4.37
C TYR A 142 12.84 -7.81 -5.86
N ASP A 143 12.11 -6.96 -6.59
CA ASP A 143 12.39 -6.53 -7.96
C ASP A 143 13.68 -5.70 -7.98
N SER A 144 14.80 -6.41 -7.97
CA SER A 144 16.13 -5.86 -7.74
C SER A 144 16.65 -5.11 -8.95
N ASP A 145 16.24 -5.55 -10.14
CA ASP A 145 16.60 -4.96 -11.43
C ASP A 145 15.60 -3.89 -11.90
N ARG A 146 14.49 -3.70 -11.16
CA ARG A 146 13.40 -2.76 -11.49
C ARG A 146 12.77 -3.05 -12.85
N SER A 147 12.70 -4.32 -13.23
CA SER A 147 12.01 -4.78 -14.43
C SER A 147 10.48 -4.58 -14.34
N GLY A 148 9.96 -4.31 -13.15
CA GLY A 148 8.54 -4.24 -12.86
C GLY A 148 7.89 -5.63 -12.80
N ALA A 149 8.67 -6.69 -12.59
CA ALA A 149 8.24 -8.06 -12.40
C ALA A 149 9.21 -8.77 -11.44
N ILE A 150 8.74 -9.79 -10.71
CA ILE A 150 9.59 -10.64 -9.88
C ILE A 150 9.87 -11.93 -10.64
N GLU A 151 11.13 -12.17 -10.97
CA GLU A 151 11.57 -13.40 -11.63
C GLU A 151 11.79 -14.54 -10.61
N GLY A 152 11.97 -15.77 -11.10
CA GLY A 152 12.11 -16.95 -10.24
C GLY A 152 13.25 -16.83 -9.20
N GLN A 153 14.39 -16.22 -9.55
CA GLN A 153 15.50 -16.02 -8.60
C GLN A 153 15.13 -15.01 -7.51
N GLU A 154 14.46 -13.92 -7.88
CA GLU A 154 14.01 -12.89 -6.95
C GLU A 154 12.90 -13.42 -6.04
N LEU A 155 11.98 -14.24 -6.58
CA LEU A 155 10.94 -14.91 -5.81
C LEU A 155 11.53 -15.89 -4.79
N HIS A 156 12.56 -16.65 -5.19
CA HIS A 156 13.24 -17.57 -4.27
C HIS A 156 13.87 -16.83 -3.11
N ARG A 157 14.57 -15.71 -3.39
CA ARG A 157 15.13 -14.84 -2.36
C ARG A 157 14.04 -14.23 -1.48
N ALA A 158 12.95 -13.72 -2.06
CA ALA A 158 11.84 -13.15 -1.33
C ALA A 158 11.25 -14.15 -0.33
N PHE A 159 11.04 -15.39 -0.78
CA PHE A 159 10.53 -16.47 0.08
C PHE A 159 11.50 -16.83 1.19
N ALA A 160 12.80 -16.89 0.91
CA ALA A 160 13.81 -17.11 1.95
C ALA A 160 13.80 -15.99 3.01
N GLU A 161 13.71 -14.72 2.61
CA GLU A 161 13.62 -13.57 3.53
C GLU A 161 12.32 -13.56 4.34
N MET A 162 11.22 -14.08 3.78
CA MET A 162 9.96 -14.30 4.50
C MET A 162 9.98 -15.53 5.42
N GLY A 163 11.08 -16.30 5.44
CA GLY A 163 11.25 -17.48 6.29
C GLY A 163 10.72 -18.79 5.68
N PHE A 164 10.44 -18.81 4.37
CA PHE A 164 10.09 -20.03 3.65
C PHE A 164 11.36 -20.72 3.11
N ASN A 165 11.59 -21.96 3.53
CA ASN A 165 12.67 -22.78 3.00
C ASN A 165 12.14 -23.73 1.92
N VAL A 166 12.13 -23.26 0.67
CA VAL A 166 11.60 -24.00 -0.47
C VAL A 166 12.65 -24.25 -1.54
N SER A 167 12.45 -25.33 -2.31
CA SER A 167 13.38 -25.72 -3.38
C SER A 167 13.19 -24.87 -4.64
N PRO A 168 14.23 -24.71 -5.48
CA PRO A 168 14.11 -24.03 -6.78
C PRO A 168 13.03 -24.66 -7.69
N ASN A 169 12.85 -25.98 -7.61
CA ASN A 169 11.79 -26.68 -8.35
C ASN A 169 10.38 -26.24 -7.91
N PHE A 170 10.18 -26.06 -6.61
CA PHE A 170 8.93 -25.53 -6.08
C PHE A 170 8.70 -24.08 -6.53
N ILE A 171 9.74 -23.25 -6.54
CA ILE A 171 9.67 -21.88 -7.07
C ILE A 171 9.24 -21.88 -8.53
N GLY A 172 9.83 -22.73 -9.38
CA GLY A 172 9.42 -22.85 -10.78
C GLY A 172 7.95 -23.23 -10.95
N LEU A 173 7.45 -24.13 -10.09
CA LEU A 173 6.03 -24.51 -10.06
C LEU A 173 5.13 -23.34 -9.64
N VAL A 174 5.55 -22.57 -8.64
CA VAL A 174 4.82 -21.38 -8.18
C VAL A 174 4.76 -20.33 -9.30
N VAL A 175 5.89 -20.00 -9.93
CA VAL A 175 5.93 -19.06 -11.05
C VAL A 175 5.01 -19.56 -12.16
N ALA A 176 5.12 -20.82 -12.60
CA ALA A 176 4.26 -21.37 -13.64
C ALA A 176 2.76 -21.36 -13.28
N ARG A 177 2.40 -21.46 -11.99
CA ARG A 177 1.02 -21.47 -11.53
C ARG A 177 0.36 -20.08 -11.52
N PHE A 178 1.14 -19.03 -11.32
CA PHE A 178 0.66 -17.64 -11.17
C PHE A 178 1.05 -16.73 -12.34
N ASP A 179 2.00 -17.13 -13.16
CA ASP A 179 2.39 -16.44 -14.38
C ASP A 179 1.41 -16.73 -15.52
N ARG A 180 0.38 -15.88 -15.60
CA ARG A 180 -0.69 -15.98 -16.60
C ARG A 180 -0.21 -15.74 -18.03
N LEU A 181 0.91 -15.04 -18.20
CA LEU A 181 1.42 -14.63 -19.51
C LEU A 181 2.61 -15.48 -19.97
N ALA A 182 2.98 -16.52 -19.20
CA ALA A 182 4.12 -17.40 -19.46
C ALA A 182 5.44 -16.64 -19.71
N ARG A 183 5.65 -15.54 -18.98
CA ARG A 183 6.85 -14.69 -19.03
C ARG A 183 7.98 -15.12 -18.09
N GLN A 184 7.78 -16.18 -17.31
CA GLN A 184 8.66 -16.62 -16.23
C GLN A 184 8.85 -15.56 -15.13
N SER A 185 7.85 -14.71 -14.93
CA SER A 185 7.92 -13.57 -14.00
C SER A 185 6.53 -13.26 -13.43
N LEU A 186 6.47 -12.76 -12.20
CA LEU A 186 5.21 -12.38 -11.53
C LEU A 186 5.08 -10.85 -11.47
N LYS A 187 3.95 -10.33 -11.93
CA LYS A 187 3.55 -8.94 -11.66
C LYS A 187 3.03 -8.81 -10.23
N LEU A 188 2.90 -7.57 -9.75
CA LEU A 188 2.52 -7.27 -8.36
C LEU A 188 1.25 -8.01 -7.92
N ASP A 189 0.22 -8.03 -8.77
CA ASP A 189 -1.05 -8.72 -8.50
C ASP A 189 -0.88 -10.24 -8.31
N SER A 190 -0.07 -10.86 -9.17
CA SER A 190 0.22 -12.29 -9.18
C SER A 190 1.12 -12.67 -7.99
N PHE A 191 2.06 -11.79 -7.65
CA PHE A 191 2.90 -11.91 -6.46
C PHE A 191 2.08 -11.84 -5.17
N ILE A 192 1.17 -10.86 -5.03
CA ILE A 192 0.30 -10.75 -3.86
C ILE A 192 -0.59 -11.98 -3.73
N GLN A 193 -1.24 -12.41 -4.83
CA GLN A 193 -2.07 -13.62 -4.82
C GLN A 193 -1.28 -14.86 -4.38
N CYS A 194 -0.07 -15.01 -4.91
CA CYS A 194 0.83 -16.10 -4.54
C CYS A 194 1.19 -16.06 -3.04
N CYS A 195 1.60 -14.90 -2.53
CA CYS A 195 1.99 -14.76 -1.12
C CYS A 195 0.82 -15.00 -0.16
N VAL A 196 -0.38 -14.52 -0.47
CA VAL A 196 -1.57 -14.77 0.36
C VAL A 196 -1.92 -16.25 0.39
N MET A 197 -1.97 -16.90 -0.78
CA MET A 197 -2.25 -18.33 -0.85
C MET A 197 -1.19 -19.16 -0.11
N LEU A 198 0.09 -18.85 -0.31
CA LEU A 198 1.19 -19.57 0.34
C LEU A 198 1.16 -19.38 1.86
N ARG A 199 0.83 -18.18 2.33
CA ARG A 199 0.67 -17.90 3.76
C ARG A 199 -0.48 -18.73 4.36
N GLY A 200 -1.66 -18.73 3.74
CA GLY A 200 -2.79 -19.54 4.21
C GLY A 200 -2.43 -21.02 4.31
N LEU A 201 -1.87 -21.58 3.24
CA LEU A 201 -1.41 -22.97 3.21
C LEU A 201 -0.35 -23.26 4.29
N THR A 202 0.59 -22.34 4.50
CA THR A 202 1.63 -22.48 5.52
C THR A 202 1.06 -22.43 6.93
N ASP A 203 0.13 -21.51 7.20
CA ASP A 203 -0.52 -21.39 8.50
C ASP A 203 -1.33 -22.65 8.82
N ALA A 204 -2.06 -23.18 7.83
CA ALA A 204 -2.82 -24.42 7.98
C ALA A 204 -1.94 -25.67 8.15
N PHE A 205 -0.77 -25.70 7.49
CA PHE A 205 0.25 -26.73 7.69
C PHE A 205 0.85 -26.63 9.09
N ARG A 206 1.28 -25.44 9.51
CA ARG A 206 1.89 -25.20 10.84
C ARG A 206 0.94 -25.51 11.99
N ALA A 207 -0.35 -25.25 11.83
CA ALA A 207 -1.36 -25.63 12.82
C ALA A 207 -1.42 -27.16 13.07
N ARG A 208 -0.91 -27.96 12.13
CA ARG A 208 -0.89 -29.44 12.21
C ARG A 208 0.52 -30.01 12.40
N ASP A 209 1.57 -29.26 12.11
CA ASP A 209 2.96 -29.61 12.40
C ASP A 209 3.33 -29.32 13.87
N ALA A 210 2.72 -30.09 14.77
CA ALA A 210 2.89 -29.92 16.22
C ALA A 210 4.37 -30.03 16.68
N ASN A 211 5.18 -30.78 15.94
CA ASN A 211 6.58 -31.03 16.27
C ASN A 211 7.55 -30.11 15.52
N GLN A 212 7.05 -29.22 14.66
CA GLN A 212 7.82 -28.28 13.84
C GLN A 212 8.95 -28.95 13.05
N ASN A 213 8.71 -30.18 12.58
CA ASN A 213 9.71 -30.98 11.87
C ASN A 213 9.53 -30.96 10.35
N GLY A 214 8.56 -30.18 9.85
CA GLY A 214 8.26 -30.05 8.44
C GLY A 214 7.47 -31.23 7.85
N ASN A 215 6.92 -32.12 8.68
CA ASN A 215 6.14 -33.27 8.25
C ASN A 215 4.83 -33.37 9.04
N ILE A 216 3.72 -33.56 8.33
CA ILE A 216 2.40 -33.82 8.94
C ILE A 216 1.85 -35.17 8.47
N THR A 217 1.13 -35.85 9.36
CA THR A 217 0.30 -37.01 9.00
C THR A 217 -1.15 -36.58 9.14
N ILE A 218 -1.89 -36.59 8.04
CA ILE A 218 -3.29 -36.19 7.99
C ILE A 218 -4.10 -37.27 7.28
N ASN A 219 -5.35 -37.48 7.73
CA ASN A 219 -6.28 -38.34 7.01
C ASN A 219 -6.87 -37.60 5.78
N TYR A 220 -7.59 -38.34 4.94
CA TYR A 220 -8.15 -37.79 3.70
C TYR A 220 -9.14 -36.64 3.94
N GLU A 221 -10.01 -36.75 4.94
CA GLU A 221 -11.03 -35.73 5.23
C GLU A 221 -10.39 -34.44 5.75
N ASP A 222 -9.44 -34.55 6.67
CA ASP A 222 -8.67 -33.41 7.17
C ASP A 222 -7.87 -32.73 6.07
N PHE A 223 -7.33 -33.49 5.11
CA PHE A 223 -6.68 -32.94 3.92
C PHE A 223 -7.66 -32.17 3.04
N MET A 224 -8.84 -32.74 2.76
CA MET A 224 -9.88 -32.05 1.97
C MET A 224 -10.34 -30.77 2.66
N CYS A 225 -10.63 -30.81 3.97
CA CYS A 225 -10.97 -29.64 4.76
C CYS A 225 -9.86 -28.59 4.74
N MET A 226 -8.60 -29.01 4.91
CA MET A 226 -7.46 -28.09 4.83
C MET A 226 -7.40 -27.39 3.47
N VAL A 227 -7.57 -28.11 2.36
CA VAL A 227 -7.52 -27.50 1.02
C VAL A 227 -8.73 -26.60 0.77
N LEU A 228 -9.93 -27.01 1.17
CA LEU A 228 -11.16 -26.24 0.95
C LEU A 228 -11.20 -24.94 1.76
N LEU A 229 -10.69 -24.96 2.99
CA LEU A 229 -10.59 -23.77 3.85
C LEU A 229 -9.47 -22.81 3.43
N ASN A 230 -8.51 -23.28 2.62
CA ASN A 230 -7.41 -22.46 2.09
C ASN A 230 -7.66 -21.93 0.68
N LYS A 231 -8.89 -22.03 0.16
CA LYS A 231 -9.23 -21.27 -1.03
C LYS A 231 -9.12 -19.77 -0.71
N PRO A 232 -8.29 -19.02 -1.45
CA PRO A 232 -8.27 -17.57 -1.32
C PRO A 232 -9.61 -16.95 -1.74
#